data_AF-A0A9Y2ICY1-F1
#
_entry.id   AF-A0A9Y2ICY1-F1
#
_cell.length_a   1.000
_cell.length_b   1.000
_cell.length_c   1.000
_cell.angle_alpha   90.00
_cell.angle_beta   90.00
_cell.angle_gamma   90.00
#
_symmetry.space_group_name_H-M   'P 1'
#
loop_
_entity.id
_entity.type
_entity.pdbx_description
1 polymer ?
#
loop_
_entity_poly.entity_id
_entity_poly.type
_entity_poly.pdbx_seq_one_letter_code
_entity_poly.pdbx_strand_id
1 'polypeptide(L)'
;MGRHTLAEEPVPHPLDPPKRQQGRSETTGSHRIVAAKAPRRRIAGWPIACAGLVVLVALGVFGWNWADSVLNNRAEAQAASCGGNRTTVRLVVTPQIAKPVEAAASRWDADLTPVHGACFQVDVTTKPSSVVLDALTGKTDLSTIGGLPDGWIPESSYWVTQLTNAKPELIGSPAMPIGSGPPADYPFVGLAAASVGDTATDENQQRATQSFRAFLKEPAQLADFAAAGIRAA
;
A
#
# COMPACT_ATOMS: atom_id res chain seq x y z
N MET A 1 -30.51 83.62 -15.19
CA MET A 1 -30.09 84.57 -16.23
C MET A 1 -30.14 85.98 -15.63
N GLY A 2 -28.97 86.63 -15.43
CA GLY A 2 -28.82 88.06 -15.06
C GLY A 2 -29.35 88.46 -13.68
N ARG A 3 -28.75 89.35 -12.89
CA ARG A 3 -27.64 90.29 -13.05
C ARG A 3 -27.07 90.58 -11.66
N HIS A 4 -25.77 90.89 -11.65
CA HIS A 4 -25.00 91.36 -10.51
C HIS A 4 -25.54 92.70 -9.97
N THR A 5 -25.48 92.90 -8.66
CA THR A 5 -25.39 94.24 -8.05
C THR A 5 -24.19 94.25 -7.12
N LEU A 6 -23.17 94.99 -7.55
CA LEU A 6 -21.99 95.37 -6.77
C LEU A 6 -22.43 96.19 -5.55
N ALA A 7 -21.85 95.91 -4.39
CA ALA A 7 -21.96 96.76 -3.22
C ALA A 7 -21.10 98.01 -3.45
N GLU A 8 -21.74 99.17 -3.25
CA GLU A 8 -21.18 100.52 -3.36
C GLU A 8 -19.93 100.68 -2.47
N GLU A 9 -18.82 101.11 -3.09
CA GLU A 9 -17.57 101.41 -2.42
C GLU A 9 -17.62 102.85 -1.84
N PRO A 10 -17.30 103.06 -0.54
CA PRO A 10 -17.40 104.36 0.09
C PRO A 10 -16.32 105.35 -0.40
N VAL A 11 -16.76 106.55 -0.78
CA VAL A 11 -15.91 107.63 -1.29
C VAL A 11 -14.96 108.14 -0.20
N PRO A 12 -13.63 108.21 -0.45
CA PRO A 12 -12.64 108.68 0.53
C PRO A 12 -12.75 110.18 0.82
N HIS A 13 -12.67 110.55 2.10
CA HIS A 13 -12.71 111.93 2.55
C HIS A 13 -11.36 112.68 2.33
N PRO A 14 -11.37 114.00 2.06
CA PRO A 14 -10.21 114.70 1.51
C PRO A 14 -9.10 115.09 2.51
N LEU A 15 -8.97 114.44 3.67
CA LEU A 15 -8.02 114.87 4.72
C LEU A 15 -7.14 113.75 5.31
N ASP A 16 -7.05 112.59 4.66
CA ASP A 16 -6.17 111.52 5.15
C ASP A 16 -4.70 111.73 4.72
N PRO A 17 -3.74 111.71 5.67
CA PRO A 17 -2.31 111.82 5.36
C PRO A 17 -1.78 110.54 4.67
N PRO A 18 -0.78 110.65 3.77
CA PRO A 18 -0.26 109.51 3.03
C PRO A 18 0.54 108.55 3.94
N LYS A 19 0.08 107.30 4.07
CA LYS A 19 0.92 106.21 4.59
C LYS A 19 1.77 105.61 3.48
N ARG A 20 3.09 105.70 3.65
CA ARG A 20 4.13 105.13 2.78
C ARG A 20 4.78 103.92 3.47
N GLN A 21 5.30 103.03 2.61
CA GLN A 21 6.32 101.98 2.81
C GLN A 21 5.79 100.57 3.12
N GLN A 22 5.90 99.63 2.17
CA GLN A 22 7.09 98.94 1.62
C GLN A 22 7.37 97.65 2.39
N GLY A 23 7.42 96.53 1.66
CA GLY A 23 7.93 95.27 2.20
C GLY A 23 7.45 94.03 1.46
N ARG A 24 7.74 93.95 0.15
CA ARG A 24 7.85 92.65 -0.54
C ARG A 24 9.16 92.01 -0.10
N SER A 25 9.12 90.76 0.35
CA SER A 25 10.16 89.76 0.05
C SER A 25 9.64 88.35 0.32
N GLU A 26 9.75 87.54 -0.72
CA GLU A 26 9.57 86.10 -0.80
C GLU A 26 10.68 85.37 -0.03
N THR A 27 10.38 84.25 0.67
CA THR A 27 11.27 83.08 0.79
C THR A 27 10.66 81.99 1.70
N THR A 28 10.14 80.95 1.04
CA THR A 28 10.45 79.52 1.20
C THR A 28 10.34 78.84 2.58
N GLY A 29 9.27 78.05 2.71
CA GLY A 29 9.30 76.61 3.01
C GLY A 29 10.21 76.12 4.14
N SER A 30 9.63 75.95 5.33
CA SER A 30 10.15 75.00 6.34
C SER A 30 8.98 74.32 7.03
N HIS A 31 8.58 73.16 6.53
CA HIS A 31 7.67 72.26 7.24
C HIS A 31 8.49 71.62 8.37
N ARG A 32 8.31 72.07 9.60
CA ARG A 32 8.81 71.34 10.76
C ARG A 32 7.99 70.06 10.91
N ILE A 33 8.57 68.96 10.47
CA ILE A 33 8.20 67.62 10.91
C ILE A 33 8.61 67.54 12.38
N VAL A 34 7.65 67.76 13.28
CA VAL A 34 7.80 67.34 14.67
C VAL A 34 7.95 65.81 14.63
N ALA A 35 9.18 65.35 14.86
CA ALA A 35 9.52 63.94 14.93
C ALA A 35 8.83 63.31 16.16
N ALA A 36 7.57 62.91 15.99
CA ALA A 36 6.99 61.87 16.81
C ALA A 36 7.85 60.63 16.61
N LYS A 37 8.52 60.21 17.68
CA LYS A 37 9.34 59.00 17.75
C LYS A 37 8.61 57.85 17.05
N ALA A 38 9.19 57.35 15.96
CA ALA A 38 8.56 56.29 15.16
C ALA A 38 8.16 55.12 16.07
N PRO A 39 6.93 54.58 15.96
CA PRO A 39 6.60 53.35 16.67
C PRO A 39 7.54 52.27 16.15
N ARG A 40 8.37 51.70 17.05
CA ARG A 40 9.15 50.50 16.71
C ARG A 40 8.14 49.42 16.34
N ARG A 41 7.99 49.16 15.04
CA ARG A 41 7.17 48.09 14.48
C ARG A 41 7.71 46.78 15.05
N ARG A 42 7.15 46.32 16.17
CA ARG A 42 7.42 44.98 16.69
C ARG A 42 6.88 44.03 15.64
N ILE A 43 7.78 43.40 14.88
CA ILE A 43 7.44 42.32 13.97
C ILE A 43 6.71 41.29 14.82
N ALA A 44 5.42 41.07 14.56
CA ALA A 44 4.64 40.04 15.23
C ALA A 44 5.42 38.73 15.07
N GLY A 45 5.64 37.95 16.14
CA GLY A 45 6.39 36.69 16.07
C GLY A 45 5.64 35.54 15.39
N TRP A 46 4.35 35.75 15.10
CA TRP A 46 3.45 34.79 14.46
C TRP A 46 3.88 34.28 13.06
N PRO A 47 4.43 35.09 12.12
CA PRO A 47 4.87 34.59 10.82
C PRO A 47 6.08 33.67 10.95
N ILE A 48 6.94 33.85 11.97
CA ILE A 48 8.07 32.94 12.23
C ILE A 48 7.55 31.59 12.74
N ALA A 49 6.55 31.59 13.64
CA ALA A 49 5.91 30.37 14.11
C ALA A 49 5.19 29.61 12.97
N CYS A 50 4.44 30.32 12.12
CA CYS A 50 3.81 29.72 10.94
C CYS A 50 4.83 29.17 9.95
N ALA A 51 5.91 29.91 9.66
CA ALA A 51 6.97 29.44 8.79
C ALA A 51 7.65 28.19 9.36
N GLY A 52 7.94 28.16 10.66
CA GLY A 52 8.49 26.98 11.32
C GLY A 52 7.57 25.76 11.22
N LEU A 53 6.26 25.95 11.43
CA LEU A 53 5.29 24.87 11.29
C LEU A 53 5.18 24.35 9.85
N VAL A 54 5.16 25.25 8.86
CA VAL A 54 5.15 24.88 7.44
C VAL A 54 6.41 24.08 7.07
N VAL A 55 7.58 24.50 7.56
CA VAL A 55 8.84 23.77 7.35
C VAL A 55 8.79 22.38 7.99
N LEU A 56 8.28 22.26 9.21
CA LEU A 56 8.16 20.96 9.89
C LEU A 56 7.19 20.02 9.16
N VAL A 57 6.04 20.53 8.71
CA VAL A 57 5.08 19.76 7.92
C VAL A 57 5.70 19.33 6.59
N ALA A 58 6.38 20.25 5.89
CA ALA A 58 7.05 19.93 4.63
C ALA A 58 8.13 18.85 4.81
N LEU A 59 8.94 18.93 5.88
CA LEU A 59 9.94 17.91 6.19
C LEU A 59 9.30 16.56 6.56
N GLY A 60 8.19 16.57 7.28
CA GLY A 60 7.44 15.35 7.60
C GLY A 60 6.87 14.67 6.35
N VAL A 61 6.20 15.45 5.49
CA VAL A 61 5.63 14.94 4.22
C VAL A 61 6.73 14.49 3.27
N PHE A 62 7.82 15.25 3.14
CA PHE A 62 8.94 14.88 2.28
C PHE A 62 9.68 13.65 2.79
N GLY A 63 9.89 13.54 4.11
CA GLY A 63 10.46 12.36 4.75
C GLY A 63 9.59 11.12 4.57
N TRP A 64 8.27 11.27 4.72
CA TRP A 64 7.31 10.20 4.49
C TRP A 64 7.28 9.77 3.01
N ASN A 65 7.20 10.72 2.08
CA ASN A 65 7.19 10.44 0.64
C ASN A 65 8.50 9.80 0.16
N TRP A 66 9.64 10.19 0.74
CA TRP A 66 10.93 9.56 0.47
C TRP A 66 10.98 8.13 1.02
N ALA A 67 10.54 7.91 2.26
CA ALA A 67 10.46 6.57 2.86
C ALA A 67 9.53 5.64 2.07
N ASP A 68 8.33 6.11 1.71
CA ASP A 68 7.38 5.38 0.87
C ASP A 68 7.98 5.07 -0.50
N SER A 69 8.66 6.02 -1.14
CA SER A 69 9.31 5.77 -2.43
C SER A 69 10.42 4.72 -2.32
N VAL A 70 11.22 4.70 -1.25
CA VAL A 70 12.28 3.68 -1.07
C VAL A 70 11.70 2.31 -0.77
N LEU A 71 10.61 2.23 0.00
CA LEU A 71 9.89 0.98 0.26
C LEU A 71 9.20 0.45 -1.01
N ASN A 72 8.48 1.31 -1.73
CA ASN A 72 7.82 0.95 -3.00
C ASN A 72 8.83 0.59 -4.09
N ASN A 73 9.92 1.35 -4.25
CA ASN A 73 10.97 1.04 -5.21
C ASN A 73 11.63 -0.32 -4.94
N ARG A 74 11.72 -0.75 -3.67
CA ARG A 74 12.24 -2.09 -3.32
C ARG A 74 11.23 -3.19 -3.62
N ALA A 75 9.95 -2.98 -3.35
CA ALA A 75 8.88 -3.92 -3.70
C ALA A 75 8.75 -4.08 -5.22
N GLU A 76 8.77 -2.98 -5.97
CA GLU A 76 8.69 -2.94 -7.43
C GLU A 76 9.95 -3.51 -8.11
N ALA A 77 11.16 -3.20 -7.59
CA ALA A 77 12.40 -3.78 -8.13
C ALA A 77 12.51 -5.29 -7.88
N GLN A 78 11.88 -5.80 -6.82
CA GLN A 78 11.81 -7.24 -6.55
C GLN A 78 10.78 -7.93 -7.46
N ALA A 79 9.61 -7.32 -7.71
CA ALA A 79 8.64 -7.83 -8.70
C ALA A 79 9.19 -7.83 -10.13
N ALA A 80 9.97 -6.79 -10.51
CA ALA A 80 10.64 -6.71 -11.82
C ALA A 80 11.71 -7.80 -12.03
N SER A 81 12.16 -8.48 -10.96
CA SER A 81 13.16 -9.55 -11.04
C SER A 81 12.59 -10.94 -11.39
N CYS A 82 11.26 -11.10 -11.40
CA CYS A 82 10.59 -12.35 -11.77
C CYS A 82 10.51 -12.64 -13.29
N GLY A 83 11.37 -11.99 -14.09
CA GLY A 83 11.55 -12.25 -15.53
C GLY A 83 12.44 -13.46 -15.86
N GLY A 84 12.93 -14.20 -14.85
CA GLY A 84 13.78 -15.39 -14.99
C GLY A 84 13.04 -16.74 -14.89
N ASN A 85 13.80 -17.81 -14.65
CA ASN A 85 13.27 -19.17 -14.43
C ASN A 85 12.44 -19.20 -13.13
N ARG A 86 11.15 -19.56 -13.23
CA ARG A 86 10.24 -19.68 -12.08
C ARG A 86 10.28 -21.10 -11.53
N THR A 87 10.25 -21.23 -10.22
CA THR A 87 10.10 -22.54 -9.58
C THR A 87 8.62 -22.85 -9.43
N THR A 88 8.17 -23.98 -9.96
CA THR A 88 6.78 -24.43 -9.80
C THR A 88 6.59 -25.08 -8.44
N VAL A 89 5.57 -24.65 -7.71
CA VAL A 89 5.01 -25.33 -6.55
C VAL A 89 3.76 -26.06 -7.03
N ARG A 90 3.78 -27.39 -6.98
CA ARG A 90 2.66 -28.21 -7.45
C ARG A 90 1.76 -28.61 -6.31
N LEU A 91 0.49 -28.26 -6.44
CA LEU A 91 -0.55 -28.58 -5.48
C LEU A 91 -1.55 -29.53 -6.12
N VAL A 92 -1.95 -30.55 -5.37
CA VAL A 92 -3.07 -31.41 -5.76
C VAL A 92 -4.28 -31.09 -4.90
N VAL A 93 -5.44 -30.90 -5.52
CA VAL A 93 -6.63 -30.35 -4.85
C VAL A 93 -7.87 -31.18 -5.19
N THR A 94 -8.74 -31.38 -4.21
CA THR A 94 -10.03 -32.05 -4.43
C THR A 94 -10.94 -31.21 -5.34
N PRO A 95 -11.74 -31.82 -6.24
CA PRO A 95 -12.59 -31.07 -7.18
C PRO A 95 -13.55 -30.06 -6.54
N GLN A 96 -13.95 -30.28 -5.28
CA GLN A 96 -14.94 -29.45 -4.59
C GLN A 96 -14.42 -28.05 -4.23
N ILE A 97 -13.10 -27.89 -4.05
CA ILE A 97 -12.45 -26.61 -3.72
C ILE A 97 -11.52 -26.11 -4.83
N ALA A 98 -11.43 -26.83 -5.94
CA ALA A 98 -10.54 -26.53 -7.05
C ALA A 98 -10.72 -25.09 -7.56
N LYS A 99 -11.95 -24.68 -7.90
CA LYS A 99 -12.23 -23.35 -8.48
C LYS A 99 -11.70 -22.18 -7.64
N PRO A 100 -12.05 -22.02 -6.36
CA PRO A 100 -11.54 -20.91 -5.55
C PRO A 100 -10.01 -20.99 -5.32
N VAL A 101 -9.43 -22.19 -5.27
CA VAL A 101 -7.96 -22.36 -5.15
C VAL A 101 -7.24 -22.01 -6.45
N GLU A 102 -7.77 -22.38 -7.61
CA GLU A 102 -7.25 -22.02 -8.94
C GLU A 102 -7.33 -20.51 -9.17
N ALA A 103 -8.42 -19.86 -8.72
CA ALA A 103 -8.54 -18.41 -8.75
C ALA A 103 -7.48 -17.72 -7.86
N ALA A 104 -7.22 -18.30 -6.68
CA ALA A 104 -6.15 -17.82 -5.82
C ALA A 104 -4.75 -18.02 -6.44
N ALA A 105 -4.47 -19.20 -7.00
CA ALA A 105 -3.22 -19.46 -7.71
C ALA A 105 -3.02 -18.46 -8.87
N SER A 106 -4.06 -18.17 -9.64
CA SER A 106 -4.00 -17.19 -10.73
C SER A 106 -3.66 -15.78 -10.23
N ARG A 107 -4.19 -15.37 -9.06
CA ARG A 107 -3.84 -14.08 -8.44
C ARG A 107 -2.42 -14.05 -7.90
N TRP A 108 -2.01 -15.13 -7.23
CA TRP A 108 -0.64 -15.30 -6.74
C TRP A 108 0.38 -15.17 -7.87
N ASP A 109 0.12 -15.86 -8.99
CA ASP A 109 1.00 -15.85 -10.16
C ASP A 109 1.02 -14.49 -10.88
N ALA A 110 -0.08 -13.74 -10.83
CA ALA A 110 -0.20 -12.41 -11.43
C ALA A 110 0.53 -11.32 -10.63
N ASP A 111 0.50 -11.39 -9.29
CA ASP A 111 1.11 -10.38 -8.42
C ASP A 111 2.64 -10.49 -8.38
N LEU A 112 3.23 -11.58 -8.90
CA LEU A 112 4.68 -11.82 -8.99
C LEU A 112 5.42 -11.51 -7.67
N THR A 113 4.77 -11.75 -6.52
CA THR A 113 5.32 -11.37 -5.22
C THR A 113 6.49 -12.30 -4.89
N PRO A 114 7.73 -11.78 -4.76
CA PRO A 114 8.87 -12.62 -4.49
C PRO A 114 8.83 -13.10 -3.04
N VAL A 115 8.85 -14.42 -2.86
CA VAL A 115 8.98 -15.03 -1.54
C VAL A 115 10.47 -15.23 -1.30
N HIS A 116 11.04 -14.45 -0.38
CA HIS A 116 12.47 -14.53 -0.01
C HIS A 116 13.47 -14.41 -1.18
N GLY A 117 13.13 -13.62 -2.21
CA GLY A 117 14.02 -13.38 -3.36
C GLY A 117 13.94 -14.45 -4.45
N ALA A 118 13.02 -15.41 -4.35
CA ALA A 118 12.69 -16.35 -5.40
C ALA A 118 11.23 -16.15 -5.87
N CYS A 119 11.01 -16.39 -7.16
CA CYS A 119 9.69 -16.26 -7.78
C CYS A 119 9.11 -17.65 -8.00
N PHE A 120 7.95 -17.89 -7.40
CA PHE A 120 7.25 -19.16 -7.46
C PHE A 120 5.95 -19.01 -8.23
N GLN A 121 5.60 -20.03 -9.01
CA GLN A 121 4.30 -20.15 -9.63
C GLN A 121 3.58 -21.37 -9.06
N VAL A 122 2.26 -21.28 -8.90
CA VAL A 122 1.46 -22.35 -8.29
C VAL A 122 0.72 -23.13 -9.36
N ASP A 123 1.11 -24.38 -9.56
CA ASP A 123 0.40 -25.30 -10.46
C ASP A 123 -0.61 -26.14 -9.68
N VAL A 124 -1.89 -25.98 -9.99
CA VAL A 124 -2.99 -26.67 -9.32
C VAL A 124 -3.49 -27.81 -10.19
N THR A 125 -3.33 -29.04 -9.70
CA THR A 125 -3.87 -30.24 -10.34
C THR A 125 -5.07 -30.76 -9.56
N THR A 126 -6.21 -30.89 -10.23
CA THR A 126 -7.43 -31.38 -9.60
C THR A 126 -7.56 -32.91 -9.67
N LYS A 127 -7.65 -33.58 -8.52
CA LYS A 127 -7.80 -35.04 -8.40
C LYS A 127 -8.67 -35.43 -7.19
N PRO A 128 -9.50 -36.50 -7.27
CA PRO A 128 -10.22 -37.01 -6.10
C PRO A 128 -9.25 -37.48 -5.01
N SER A 129 -9.55 -37.21 -3.73
CA SER A 129 -8.65 -37.53 -2.61
C SER A 129 -8.32 -39.01 -2.49
N SER A 130 -9.23 -39.90 -2.90
CA SER A 130 -8.96 -41.34 -2.97
C SER A 130 -7.82 -41.68 -3.94
N VAL A 131 -7.83 -41.10 -5.14
CA VAL A 131 -6.79 -41.29 -6.16
C VAL A 131 -5.45 -40.76 -5.65
N VAL A 132 -5.46 -39.61 -4.98
CA VAL A 132 -4.25 -39.03 -4.40
C VAL A 132 -3.71 -39.90 -3.27
N LEU A 133 -4.55 -40.35 -2.34
CA LEU A 133 -4.12 -41.23 -1.25
C LEU A 133 -3.55 -42.54 -1.79
N ASP A 134 -4.19 -43.16 -2.78
CA ASP A 134 -3.73 -44.42 -3.37
C ASP A 134 -2.37 -44.25 -4.06
N ALA A 135 -2.14 -43.13 -4.75
CA ALA A 135 -0.85 -42.82 -5.35
C ALA A 135 0.23 -42.54 -4.30
N LEU A 136 -0.07 -41.71 -3.28
CA LEU A 136 0.88 -41.36 -2.22
C LEU A 136 1.24 -42.56 -1.32
N THR A 137 0.31 -43.51 -1.14
CA THR A 137 0.54 -44.74 -0.37
C THR A 137 1.17 -45.86 -1.22
N GLY A 138 1.41 -45.62 -2.52
CA GLY A 138 2.05 -46.57 -3.42
C GLY A 138 1.15 -47.71 -3.91
N LYS A 139 -0.18 -47.60 -3.75
CA LYS A 139 -1.14 -48.54 -4.35
C LYS A 139 -1.29 -48.32 -5.84
N THR A 140 -1.11 -47.08 -6.29
CA THR A 140 -1.05 -46.70 -7.70
C THR A 140 0.21 -45.89 -8.00
N ASP A 141 0.55 -45.75 -9.27
CA ASP A 141 1.73 -44.98 -9.69
C ASP A 141 1.55 -43.48 -9.41
N LEU A 142 2.62 -42.80 -8.97
CA LEU A 142 2.62 -41.36 -8.70
C LEU A 142 2.35 -40.51 -9.95
N SER A 143 2.67 -40.99 -11.15
CA SER A 143 2.37 -40.31 -12.41
C SER A 143 0.88 -40.05 -12.62
N THR A 144 0.00 -40.82 -11.99
CA THR A 144 -1.47 -40.61 -12.04
C THR A 144 -1.90 -39.25 -11.45
N ILE A 145 -1.07 -38.69 -10.57
CA ILE A 145 -1.22 -37.36 -9.96
C ILE A 145 -0.09 -36.39 -10.37
N GLY A 146 0.70 -36.74 -11.40
CA GLY A 146 1.79 -35.92 -11.93
C GLY A 146 3.12 -36.02 -11.16
N GLY A 147 3.30 -37.05 -10.33
CA GLY A 147 4.44 -37.20 -9.41
C GLY A 147 4.08 -36.81 -7.98
N LEU A 148 5.04 -36.75 -7.06
CA LEU A 148 4.80 -36.34 -5.67
C LEU A 148 4.62 -34.82 -5.56
N PRO A 149 3.43 -34.29 -5.23
CA PRO A 149 3.20 -32.85 -5.17
C PRO A 149 3.81 -32.22 -3.91
N ASP A 150 3.99 -30.89 -3.91
CA ASP A 150 4.51 -30.13 -2.78
C ASP A 150 3.44 -29.90 -1.70
N GLY A 151 2.16 -29.90 -2.09
CA GLY A 151 1.04 -29.76 -1.19
C GLY A 151 -0.21 -30.50 -1.67
N TRP A 152 -1.05 -30.85 -0.72
CA TRP A 152 -2.31 -31.54 -0.97
C TRP A 152 -3.45 -30.92 -0.16
N ILE A 153 -4.60 -30.72 -0.81
CA ILE A 153 -5.83 -30.22 -0.22
C ILE A 153 -6.96 -31.23 -0.49
N PRO A 154 -7.18 -32.22 0.39
CA PRO A 154 -8.31 -33.13 0.28
C PRO A 154 -9.62 -32.49 0.74
N GLU A 155 -10.75 -33.18 0.54
CA GLU A 155 -12.04 -32.73 1.08
C GLU A 155 -12.12 -32.78 2.61
N SER A 156 -11.34 -33.67 3.25
CA SER A 156 -11.42 -33.83 4.70
C SER A 156 -10.12 -34.25 5.37
N SER A 157 -9.94 -33.86 6.63
CA SER A 157 -8.88 -34.29 7.55
C SER A 157 -8.73 -35.81 7.67
N TYR A 158 -9.82 -36.57 7.47
CA TYR A 158 -9.77 -38.03 7.37
C TYR A 158 -8.69 -38.53 6.40
N TRP A 159 -8.59 -37.94 5.20
CA TRP A 159 -7.64 -38.37 4.17
C TRP A 159 -6.19 -38.11 4.57
N VAL A 160 -5.95 -36.97 5.22
CA VAL A 160 -4.63 -36.66 5.78
C VAL A 160 -4.29 -37.65 6.89
N THR A 161 -5.23 -37.98 7.78
CA THR A 161 -5.00 -39.00 8.83
C THR A 161 -4.65 -40.36 8.24
N GLN A 162 -5.33 -40.79 7.17
CA GLN A 162 -4.98 -42.04 6.48
C GLN A 162 -3.56 -42.00 5.91
N LEU A 163 -3.17 -40.88 5.29
CA LEU A 163 -1.81 -40.70 4.77
C LEU A 163 -0.78 -40.72 5.90
N THR A 164 -0.99 -39.96 6.97
CA THR A 164 -0.08 -39.91 8.13
C THR A 164 0.09 -41.28 8.78
N ASN A 165 -0.97 -42.09 8.85
CA ASN A 165 -0.87 -43.43 9.42
C ASN A 165 -0.11 -44.41 8.51
N ALA A 166 -0.24 -44.26 7.18
CA ALA A 166 0.38 -45.15 6.20
C ALA A 166 1.82 -44.76 5.84
N LYS A 167 2.10 -43.45 5.78
CA LYS A 167 3.32 -42.81 5.25
C LYS A 167 3.63 -41.50 5.99
N PRO A 168 3.92 -41.54 7.31
CA PRO A 168 4.20 -40.33 8.09
C PRO A 168 5.40 -39.53 7.54
N GLU A 169 6.35 -40.19 6.89
CA GLU A 169 7.53 -39.57 6.27
C GLU A 169 7.19 -38.61 5.12
N LEU A 170 6.00 -38.72 4.52
CA LEU A 170 5.55 -37.82 3.46
C LEU A 170 4.96 -36.52 3.99
N ILE A 171 4.75 -36.38 5.31
CA ILE A 171 4.17 -35.17 5.91
C ILE A 171 5.29 -34.17 6.17
N GLY A 172 5.43 -33.18 5.29
CA GLY A 172 6.44 -32.11 5.42
C GLY A 172 6.00 -30.97 6.34
N SER A 173 4.69 -30.75 6.47
CA SER A 173 4.15 -29.76 7.42
C SER A 173 2.78 -30.17 7.96
N PRO A 174 2.41 -29.73 9.18
CA PRO A 174 1.11 -30.04 9.75
C PRO A 174 -0.04 -29.56 8.88
N ALA A 175 -1.07 -30.41 8.75
CA ALA A 175 -2.31 -30.07 8.09
C ALA A 175 -3.04 -28.95 8.84
N MET A 176 -3.44 -27.91 8.10
CA MET A 176 -4.20 -26.80 8.65
C MET A 176 -5.42 -26.52 7.79
N PRO A 177 -6.61 -26.32 8.36
CA PRO A 177 -7.80 -25.98 7.60
C PRO A 177 -7.59 -24.62 6.91
N ILE A 178 -7.98 -24.58 5.63
CA ILE A 178 -8.04 -23.34 4.84
C ILE A 178 -9.49 -22.88 4.61
N GLY A 179 -10.45 -23.77 4.84
CA GLY A 179 -11.87 -23.44 4.86
C GLY A 179 -12.69 -24.66 5.26
N SER A 180 -13.97 -24.45 5.57
CA SER A 180 -14.89 -25.53 5.95
C SER A 180 -16.27 -25.33 5.34
N GLY A 181 -16.92 -26.42 4.95
CA GLY A 181 -18.28 -26.42 4.43
C GLY A 181 -18.84 -27.84 4.55
N PRO A 182 -19.95 -28.07 5.27
CA PRO A 182 -20.41 -29.44 5.54
C PRO A 182 -20.55 -30.27 4.25
N PRO A 183 -19.98 -31.50 4.17
CA PRO A 183 -19.28 -32.26 5.22
C PRO A 183 -17.73 -32.12 5.23
N ALA A 184 -17.16 -31.17 4.49
CA ALA A 184 -15.73 -31.00 4.25
C ALA A 184 -15.07 -29.94 5.17
N ASP A 185 -13.80 -30.17 5.53
CA ASP A 185 -12.96 -29.26 6.34
C ASP A 185 -11.64 -28.85 5.66
N TYR A 186 -11.47 -29.23 4.39
CA TYR A 186 -10.42 -28.80 3.46
C TYR A 186 -9.07 -28.44 4.13
N PRO A 187 -8.37 -29.42 4.71
CA PRO A 187 -7.05 -29.17 5.28
C PRO A 187 -6.03 -28.99 4.15
N PHE A 188 -5.11 -28.04 4.31
CA PHE A 188 -3.91 -27.96 3.51
C PHE A 188 -2.77 -28.65 4.26
N VAL A 189 -2.22 -29.72 3.68
CA VAL A 189 -1.00 -30.38 4.14
C VAL A 189 0.13 -30.16 3.13
N GLY A 190 1.29 -29.70 3.59
CA GLY A 190 2.50 -29.69 2.77
C GLY A 190 3.17 -31.06 2.83
N LEU A 191 3.54 -31.60 1.68
CA LEU A 191 4.20 -32.90 1.59
C LEU A 191 5.71 -32.71 1.55
N ALA A 192 6.43 -33.59 2.22
CA ALA A 192 7.88 -33.64 2.12
C ALA A 192 8.22 -34.20 0.74
N ALA A 193 8.97 -33.44 -0.07
CA ALA A 193 9.53 -33.97 -1.30
C ALA A 193 10.34 -35.24 -0.98
N ALA A 194 10.13 -36.31 -1.75
CA ALA A 194 11.00 -37.46 -1.77
C ALA A 194 12.34 -36.98 -2.32
N SER A 195 13.25 -36.61 -1.42
CA SER A 195 14.48 -35.90 -1.73
C SER A 195 15.39 -36.74 -2.63
N VAL A 196 15.40 -36.39 -3.91
CA VAL A 196 16.50 -36.65 -4.84
C VAL A 196 16.76 -35.33 -5.59
N GLY A 197 17.13 -34.29 -4.84
CA GLY A 197 17.33 -32.94 -5.33
C GLY A 197 18.14 -32.08 -4.35
N ASP A 198 18.66 -30.95 -4.84
CA ASP A 198 19.42 -29.96 -4.06
C ASP A 198 18.57 -29.43 -2.89
N THR A 199 19.03 -29.69 -1.67
CA THR A 199 18.30 -29.39 -0.42
C THR A 199 17.90 -27.93 -0.27
N ALA A 200 18.63 -27.00 -0.90
CA ALA A 200 18.28 -25.58 -0.88
C ALA A 200 17.01 -25.26 -1.70
N THR A 201 16.74 -26.01 -2.77
CA THR A 201 15.51 -25.85 -3.57
C THR A 201 14.31 -26.39 -2.80
N ASP A 202 14.50 -27.51 -2.10
CA ASP A 202 13.46 -28.15 -1.28
C ASP A 202 12.98 -27.23 -0.15
N GLU A 203 13.90 -26.54 0.55
CA GLU A 203 13.55 -25.56 1.59
C GLU A 203 12.75 -24.38 1.04
N ASN A 204 13.14 -23.88 -0.13
CA ASN A 204 12.48 -22.77 -0.79
C ASN A 204 11.07 -23.14 -1.27
N GLN A 205 10.87 -24.34 -1.81
CA GLN A 205 9.55 -24.86 -2.17
C GLN A 205 8.64 -25.04 -0.95
N GLN A 206 9.15 -25.61 0.15
CA GLN A 206 8.36 -25.73 1.39
C GLN A 206 7.92 -24.37 1.93
N ARG A 207 8.81 -23.37 1.91
CA ARG A 207 8.47 -21.99 2.29
C ARG A 207 7.41 -21.41 1.36
N ALA A 208 7.56 -21.57 0.06
CA ALA A 208 6.58 -21.10 -0.92
C ALA A 208 5.20 -21.76 -0.72
N THR A 209 5.14 -23.06 -0.48
CA THR A 209 3.91 -23.80 -0.13
C THR A 209 3.25 -23.23 1.13
N GLN A 210 4.03 -22.93 2.17
CA GLN A 210 3.52 -22.32 3.40
C GLN A 210 3.03 -20.88 3.17
N SER A 211 3.76 -20.09 2.39
CA SER A 211 3.37 -18.73 2.01
C SER A 211 2.07 -18.73 1.20
N PHE A 212 1.92 -19.64 0.24
CA PHE A 212 0.67 -19.78 -0.51
C PHE A 212 -0.49 -20.21 0.40
N ARG A 213 -0.26 -21.12 1.35
CA ARG A 213 -1.30 -21.46 2.35
C ARG A 213 -1.73 -20.24 3.18
N ALA A 214 -0.80 -19.34 3.51
CA ALA A 214 -1.14 -18.08 4.18
C ALA A 214 -1.92 -17.14 3.24
N PHE A 215 -1.52 -17.06 1.97
CA PHE A 215 -2.20 -16.28 0.94
C PHE A 215 -3.67 -16.71 0.73
N LEU A 216 -3.97 -18.01 0.79
CA LEU A 216 -5.35 -18.53 0.74
C LEU A 216 -6.25 -17.98 1.85
N LYS A 217 -5.69 -17.41 2.93
CA LYS A 217 -6.44 -16.81 4.04
C LYS A 217 -6.61 -15.30 3.90
N GLU A 218 -6.14 -14.69 2.82
CA GLU A 218 -6.33 -13.27 2.57
C GLU A 218 -7.77 -12.93 2.18
N PRO A 219 -8.26 -11.69 2.43
CA PRO A 219 -9.66 -11.34 2.23
C PRO A 219 -10.20 -11.61 0.82
N ALA A 220 -9.38 -11.39 -0.22
CA ALA A 220 -9.78 -11.64 -1.60
C ALA A 220 -10.01 -13.13 -1.87
N GLN A 221 -9.17 -14.00 -1.32
CA GLN A 221 -9.32 -15.45 -1.47
C GLN A 221 -10.50 -15.94 -0.65
N LEU A 222 -10.63 -15.48 0.59
CA LEU A 222 -11.76 -15.83 1.45
C LEU A 222 -13.12 -15.44 0.86
N ALA A 223 -13.18 -14.34 0.09
CA ALA A 223 -14.40 -13.95 -0.64
C ALA A 223 -14.80 -15.00 -1.69
N ASP A 224 -13.83 -15.54 -2.44
CA ASP A 224 -14.10 -16.58 -3.44
C ASP A 224 -14.46 -17.92 -2.79
N PHE A 225 -13.83 -18.25 -1.66
CA PHE A 225 -14.21 -19.43 -0.86
C PHE A 225 -15.65 -19.27 -0.35
N ALA A 226 -16.02 -18.09 0.17
CA ALA A 226 -17.37 -17.80 0.62
C ALA A 226 -18.40 -17.88 -0.53
N ALA A 227 -18.05 -17.36 -1.72
CA ALA A 227 -18.87 -17.47 -2.92
C ALA A 227 -19.09 -18.94 -3.36
N ALA A 228 -18.14 -19.83 -3.06
CA ALA A 228 -18.24 -21.27 -3.25
C ALA A 228 -18.98 -21.99 -2.09
N GLY A 229 -19.50 -21.27 -1.09
CA GLY A 229 -20.17 -21.84 0.08
C GLY A 229 -19.22 -22.39 1.15
N ILE A 230 -17.94 -22.06 1.06
CA ILE A 230 -16.89 -22.50 1.98
C ILE A 230 -16.61 -21.35 2.96
N ARG A 231 -16.72 -21.63 4.25
CA ARG A 231 -16.45 -20.68 5.33
C ARG A 231 -14.96 -20.64 5.63
N ALA A 232 -14.45 -19.48 5.99
CA ALA A 232 -13.09 -19.35 6.50
C ALA A 232 -12.89 -20.24 7.74
N ALA A 233 -11.68 -20.79 7.87
CA ALA A 233 -11.26 -21.60 9.00
C ALA A 233 -10.79 -20.76 10.19
#